data_AF-A0A6V7V2V9-F1
#
_entry.id   AF-A0A6V7V2V9-F1
#
_cell.length_a   1.000
_cell.length_b   1.000
_cell.length_c   1.000
_cell.angle_alpha   90.00
_cell.angle_beta   90.00
_cell.angle_gamma   90.00
#
_symmetry.space_group_name_H-M   'P 1'
#
loop_
_entity.id
_entity.type
_entity.pdbx_description
1 polymer ?
#
loop_
_entity_poly.entity_id
_entity_poly.type
_entity_poly.pdbx_seq_one_letter_code
_entity_poly.pdbx_strand_id
1 'polypeptide(L)' 'MRTRHAACPVLLGDKWTANCFIFEIGQEFFRPCGLDPSIQERYVGDLGGPEPRKYPNISPY' A
#
# COMPACT_ATOMS: atom_id res chain seq x y z
N MET A 1 1.40 2.54 4.14
CA MET A 1 0.36 1.51 3.91
C MET A 1 -0.23 1.66 2.52
N ARG A 2 0.22 0.88 1.53
CA ARG A 2 -0.17 1.11 0.12
C ARG A 2 -1.40 0.33 -0.35
N THR A 3 -1.64 -0.89 0.14
CA THR A 3 -2.92 -1.59 -0.11
C THR A 3 -3.38 -2.37 1.12
N ARG A 4 -3.91 -1.65 2.12
CA ARG A 4 -4.77 -2.27 3.13
C ARG A 4 -6.15 -2.42 2.52
N HIS A 5 -6.55 -3.66 2.25
CA HIS A 5 -7.88 -3.97 1.74
C HIS A 5 -8.57 -4.95 2.68
N ALA A 6 -9.87 -4.76 2.83
CA ALA A 6 -10.76 -5.69 3.50
C ALA A 6 -12.09 -5.69 2.76
N ALA A 7 -12.80 -6.80 2.85
CA ALA A 7 -14.16 -6.92 2.39
C ALA A 7 -15.04 -7.35 3.57
N CYS A 8 -16.20 -6.71 3.71
CA CYS A 8 -17.21 -7.18 4.65
C CYS A 8 -17.75 -8.56 4.24
N PRO A 9 -18.14 -9.41 5.20
CA PRO A 9 -18.76 -10.70 4.90
C PRO A 9 -20.13 -10.51 4.25
N VAL A 10 -20.52 -11.46 3.40
CA VAL A 10 -21.86 -11.54 2.83
C VAL A 10 -22.74 -12.31 3.81
N LEU A 11 -23.73 -11.65 4.41
CA LEU A 11 -24.64 -12.28 5.39
C LEU A 11 -25.85 -12.95 4.73
N LEU A 12 -26.23 -12.51 3.52
CA LEU A 12 -27.32 -13.08 2.70
C LEU A 12 -27.10 -12.71 1.22
N GLY A 13 -27.46 -13.60 0.29
CA GLY A 13 -27.38 -13.37 -1.16
C GLY A 13 -25.98 -13.63 -1.76
N ASP A 14 -25.78 -13.19 -3.00
CA ASP A 14 -24.58 -13.49 -3.78
C ASP A 14 -23.69 -12.26 -4.00
N LYS A 15 -22.37 -12.44 -3.86
CA LYS A 15 -21.36 -11.43 -4.19
C LYS A 15 -20.43 -11.95 -5.27
N TRP A 16 -20.51 -11.33 -6.43
CA TRP A 16 -19.57 -11.57 -7.53
C TRP A 16 -18.44 -10.54 -7.46
N THR A 17 -17.19 -10.99 -7.57
CA THR A 17 -16.02 -10.12 -7.55
C THR A 17 -15.04 -10.59 -8.62
N ALA A 18 -14.59 -9.66 -9.46
CA ALA A 18 -13.54 -9.90 -10.44
C ALA A 18 -12.44 -8.87 -10.20
N ASN A 19 -11.19 -9.34 -10.13
CA ASN A 19 -10.02 -8.47 -10.08
C ASN A 19 -9.22 -8.64 -11.37
N CYS A 20 -8.71 -7.53 -11.88
CA CYS A 20 -7.67 -7.53 -12.90
C CYS A 20 -6.45 -6.84 -12.29
N PHE A 21 -5.32 -7.52 -12.30
CA PHE A 21 -4.05 -6.92 -11.92
C PHE A 21 -3.32 -6.50 -13.20
N ILE A 22 -3.01 -5.22 -13.28
CA ILE A 22 -2.21 -4.66 -14.38
C ILE A 22 -0.76 -4.75 -13.93
N PHE A 23 0.05 -5.42 -14.73
CA PHE A 23 1.49 -5.48 -14.55
C PHE A 23 2.12 -4.42 -15.43
N GLU A 24 2.90 -3.54 -14.82
CA GLU A 24 3.72 -2.56 -15.52
C GLU A 24 5.18 -2.97 -15.35
N ILE A 25 5.92 -3.05 -16.46
CA ILE A 25 7.30 -3.53 -16.44
C ILE A 25 8.19 -2.60 -15.60
N GLY A 26 8.96 -3.17 -14.68
CA GLY A 26 9.88 -2.43 -13.82
C GLY A 26 9.26 -1.85 -12.55
N GLN A 27 7.93 -1.88 -12.35
CA GLN A 27 7.31 -1.46 -11.08
C GLN A 27 7.83 -2.24 -9.88
N GLU A 28 8.27 -3.49 -10.08
CA GLU A 28 8.90 -4.33 -9.08
C GLU A 28 10.20 -3.72 -8.52
N PHE A 29 10.91 -2.90 -9.32
CA PHE A 29 12.16 -2.26 -8.93
C PHE A 29 11.95 -0.82 -8.46
N PHE A 30 10.94 -0.12 -8.99
CA PHE A 30 10.67 1.27 -8.61
C PHE A 30 10.14 1.39 -7.18
N ARG A 31 9.48 0.36 -6.65
CA ARG A 31 8.81 0.40 -5.33
C ARG A 31 9.21 -0.79 -4.47
N PRO A 32 10.44 -0.81 -3.94
CA PRO A 32 10.88 -1.90 -3.09
C PRO A 32 9.99 -2.03 -1.84
N CYS A 33 9.68 -3.28 -1.48
CA CYS A 33 9.14 -3.63 -0.18
C CYS A 33 10.11 -3.13 0.91
N GLY A 34 9.70 -2.12 1.67
CA GLY A 34 10.48 -1.63 2.79
C GLY A 34 10.43 -2.58 3.98
N LEU A 35 11.58 -2.86 4.59
CA LEU A 35 11.67 -3.63 5.84
C LEU A 35 11.09 -2.88 7.04
N ASP A 36 11.06 -1.54 6.96
CA ASP A 36 10.45 -0.68 7.95
C ASP A 36 9.13 -0.08 7.42
N PRO A 37 8.05 -0.02 8.22
CA PRO A 37 6.77 0.54 7.82
C PRO A 37 6.84 1.96 7.26
N SER A 38 7.78 2.79 7.74
CA SER A 38 7.97 4.18 7.34
C SER A 38 8.53 4.32 5.93
N ILE A 39 9.16 3.27 5.38
CA ILE A 39 9.72 3.29 4.02
C ILE A 39 8.60 3.42 2.99
N GLN A 40 7.42 2.85 3.24
CA GLN A 40 6.27 2.95 2.33
C GLN A 40 5.78 4.39 2.17
N GLU A 41 6.00 5.25 3.16
CA GLU A 41 5.56 6.65 3.17
C GLU A 41 6.37 7.53 2.22
N ARG A 42 7.64 7.16 1.96
CA ARG A 42 8.51 7.81 0.96
C ARG A 42 7.94 7.78 -0.46
N TYR A 43 7.07 6.82 -0.70
CA TYR A 43 6.51 6.52 -2.00
C TYR A 43 5.05 6.97 -2.12
N VAL A 44 4.46 7.59 -1.09
CA VAL A 44 3.09 8.12 -1.17
C VAL A 44 3.11 9.39 -2.03
N GLY A 45 2.50 9.33 -3.22
CA GLY A 45 2.25 10.50 -4.07
C GLY A 45 3.22 10.76 -5.23
N ASP A 46 4.10 9.82 -5.58
CA ASP A 46 4.87 9.73 -6.85
C ASP A 46 5.66 10.96 -7.35
N LEU A 47 5.69 12.07 -6.60
CA LEU A 47 6.30 13.33 -7.01
C LEU A 47 7.65 13.63 -6.34
N GLY A 48 8.35 12.62 -5.80
CA GLY A 48 9.64 12.84 -5.15
C GLY A 48 9.54 13.78 -3.95
N GLY A 49 8.52 13.58 -3.11
CA GLY A 49 8.35 14.33 -1.88
C GLY A 49 9.54 14.15 -0.92
N PRO A 50 9.77 15.11 0.00
CA PRO A 50 10.83 15.00 1.01
C PRO A 50 10.67 13.71 1.83
N GLU A 51 11.79 13.19 2.35
CA GLU A 51 11.77 12.01 3.24
C GLU A 51 10.69 12.19 4.32
N PRO A 52 9.88 11.14 4.59
CA PRO A 52 8.85 11.22 5.62
C PRO A 52 9.56 11.51 6.94
N ARG A 53 9.17 12.62 7.59
CA ARG A 53 9.63 12.93 8.94
C ARG A 53 9.26 11.74 9.82
N LYS A 54 10.21 11.24 10.62
CA LYS A 54 9.91 10.27 11.67
C LYS A 54 8.88 10.92 12.61
N TYR A 55 7.62 10.53 12.48
CA TYR A 55 6.59 10.91 13.44
C TYR A 55 6.42 9.78 14.46
N PRO A 56 6.42 10.07 15.77
CA PRO A 56 6.33 9.04 16.81
C PRO A 56 5.03 8.23 16.73
N ASN A 57 3.97 8.76 16.13
CA ASN A 57 2.67 8.08 15.95
C ASN A 57 2.64 7.05 14.79
N ILE A 58 3.77 6.82 14.12
CA ILE A 58 3.91 5.86 13.00
C ILE A 58 4.83 4.69 13.40
N SER A 59 5.55 4.82 14.53
CA SER A 59 6.26 3.73 15.18
C SER A 59 5.26 2.85 15.96
N PRO A 60 5.28 1.52 15.82
CA PRO A 60 4.46 0.64 16.64
C PRO A 60 5.00 0.49 18.08
N TYR A 61 6.06 1.24 18.43
CA TYR A 61 6.60 1.41 19.79
C TYR A 61 6.66 2.88 20.16
#